data_AF-A0A1V4AS53-F1
#
_entry.id   AF-A0A1V4AS53-F1
#
_cell.length_a   1.000
_cell.length_b   1.000
_cell.length_c   1.000
_cell.angle_alpha   90.00
_cell.angle_beta   90.00
_cell.angle_gamma   90.00
#
_symmetry.space_group_name_H-M   'P 1'
#
loop_
_entity.id
_entity.type
_entity.pdbx_description
1 polymer ?
#
loop_
_entity_poly.entity_id
_entity_poly.type
_entity_poly.pdbx_seq_one_letter_code
_entity_poly.pdbx_strand_id
1 'polypeptide(L)'
;MIYLDTSALVKKYVAEEGSENIVAIMKSPVIATSRLTYPEILSTLVRRFRVGDITNNKLKEILKAFESDWDCFTILDIHEELLPMIKKFNREILSEGSR
;
A
#
# COMPACT_ATOMS: atom_id res chain seq x y z
N MET A 1 -13.84 -6.55 5.39
CA MET A 1 -13.02 -5.78 4.45
C MET A 1 -11.88 -5.14 5.22
N ILE A 2 -10.64 -5.32 4.77
CA ILE A 2 -9.46 -4.69 5.35
C ILE A 2 -8.94 -3.67 4.34
N TYR A 3 -8.74 -2.44 4.78
CA TYR A 3 -8.06 -1.43 3.98
C TYR A 3 -6.54 -1.55 4.20
N LEU A 4 -5.79 -1.65 3.12
CA LEU A 4 -4.32 -1.60 3.15
C LEU A 4 -3.84 -0.32 2.51
N ASP A 5 -3.04 0.43 3.25
CA ASP A 5 -2.26 1.51 2.67
C ASP A 5 -1.08 0.94 1.86
N THR A 6 -0.41 1.82 1.12
CA THR A 6 0.74 1.44 0.31
C THR A 6 1.86 0.86 1.17
N SER A 7 2.12 1.42 2.36
CA SER A 7 3.22 0.99 3.20
C SER A 7 3.05 -0.45 3.70
N ALA A 8 1.83 -0.87 4.06
CA ALA A 8 1.52 -2.24 4.41
C ALA A 8 1.59 -3.16 3.19
N LEU A 9 1.09 -2.72 2.03
CA LEU A 9 1.04 -3.56 0.84
C LEU A 9 2.42 -3.78 0.20
N VAL A 10 3.34 -2.83 0.30
CA VAL A 10 4.74 -2.98 -0.14
C VAL A 10 5.42 -4.16 0.55
N LYS A 11 5.14 -4.40 1.84
CA LYS A 11 5.72 -5.52 2.61
C LYS A 11 5.34 -6.90 2.09
N LYS A 12 4.26 -6.99 1.29
CA LYS A 12 3.89 -8.22 0.59
C LYS A 12 4.91 -8.58 -0.50
N TYR A 13 5.41 -7.56 -1.19
CA TYR A 13 6.22 -7.70 -2.40
C TYR A 13 7.70 -7.55 -2.14
N VAL A 14 8.04 -6.83 -1.08
CA VAL A 14 9.41 -6.60 -0.66
C VAL A 14 9.55 -7.01 0.79
N ALA A 15 10.51 -7.90 1.06
CA ALA A 15 10.79 -8.34 2.43
C ALA A 15 11.29 -7.13 3.25
N GLU A 16 10.42 -6.63 4.12
CA GLU A 16 10.68 -5.60 5.12
C GLU A 16 10.28 -6.11 6.51
N GLU A 17 10.67 -5.41 7.56
CA GLU A 17 10.22 -5.69 8.92
C GLU A 17 8.68 -5.64 9.02
N GLY A 18 8.08 -6.70 9.56
CA GLY A 18 6.63 -6.87 9.67
C GLY A 18 5.95 -7.55 8.47
N SER A 19 6.70 -8.09 7.50
CA SER A 19 6.15 -8.82 6.33
C SER A 19 5.38 -10.10 6.72
N GLU A 20 5.73 -10.73 7.83
CA GLU A 20 5.10 -11.97 8.32
C GLU A 20 3.60 -11.78 8.61
N ASN A 21 3.21 -10.59 9.07
CA ASN A 21 1.82 -10.28 9.41
C ASN A 21 0.93 -10.08 8.18
N ILE A 22 1.51 -9.72 7.03
CA ILE A 22 0.75 -9.50 5.80
C ILE A 22 0.14 -10.78 5.26
N VAL A 23 0.83 -11.93 5.41
CA VAL A 23 0.30 -13.23 4.95
C VAL A 23 -1.01 -13.58 5.65
N ALA A 24 -1.14 -13.27 6.94
CA ALA A 24 -2.39 -13.48 7.68
C ALA A 24 -3.49 -12.51 7.22
N ILE A 25 -3.15 -11.24 6.99
CA ILE A 25 -4.08 -10.21 6.54
C ILE A 25 -4.63 -10.51 5.14
N MET A 26 -3.80 -11.07 4.26
CA MET A 26 -4.18 -11.49 2.91
C MET A 26 -5.20 -12.63 2.87
N LYS A 27 -5.50 -13.28 4.01
CA LYS A 27 -6.62 -14.25 4.12
C LYS A 27 -7.99 -13.58 4.24
N SER A 28 -8.05 -12.26 4.41
CA SER A 28 -9.31 -11.53 4.42
C SER A 28 -10.02 -11.67 3.08
N PRO A 29 -11.35 -11.92 3.06
CA PRO A 29 -12.10 -12.12 1.82
C PRO A 29 -12.17 -10.86 0.96
N VAL A 30 -11.94 -9.67 1.53
CA VAL A 30 -11.93 -8.40 0.81
C VAL A 30 -10.77 -7.55 1.31
N ILE A 31 -9.85 -7.25 0.39
CA ILE A 31 -8.77 -6.29 0.56
C ILE A 31 -9.11 -5.06 -0.28
N ALA A 32 -9.11 -3.90 0.36
CA ALA A 32 -9.33 -2.62 -0.31
C ALA A 32 -8.07 -1.76 -0.23
N THR A 33 -7.81 -0.96 -1.26
CA THR A 33 -6.70 0.00 -1.27
C THR A 33 -7.04 1.20 -2.15
N SER A 34 -6.26 2.28 -2.06
CA SER A 34 -6.44 3.46 -2.90
C SER A 34 -5.94 3.22 -4.31
N ARG A 35 -6.56 3.84 -5.32
CA ARG A 35 -6.00 3.86 -6.68
C ARG A 35 -4.58 4.44 -6.74
N LEU A 36 -4.22 5.33 -5.81
CA LEU A 36 -2.85 5.87 -5.70
C LEU A 36 -1.81 4.82 -5.30
N THR A 37 -2.23 3.72 -4.69
CA THR A 37 -1.31 2.66 -4.27
C THR A 37 -0.61 1.99 -5.45
N TYR A 38 -1.23 1.96 -6.64
CA TYR A 38 -0.62 1.41 -7.85
C TYR A 38 0.69 2.14 -8.24
N PRO A 39 0.66 3.45 -8.57
CA PRO A 39 1.90 4.16 -8.91
C PRO A 39 2.89 4.23 -7.75
N GLU A 40 2.43 4.26 -6.49
CA GLU A 40 3.32 4.29 -5.33
C GLU A 40 4.10 2.99 -5.15
N ILE A 41 3.47 1.82 -5.33
CA ILE A 41 4.16 0.52 -5.34
C ILE A 41 5.17 0.47 -6.48
N LEU A 42 4.77 0.83 -7.71
CA LEU A 42 5.69 0.82 -8.85
C LEU A 42 6.91 1.72 -8.59
N SER A 43 6.70 2.92 -8.06
CA SER A 43 7.78 3.85 -7.72
C SER A 43 8.74 3.27 -6.68
N THR A 44 8.20 2.56 -5.68
CA THR A 44 8.98 1.90 -4.63
C THR A 44 9.82 0.77 -5.18
N LEU A 45 9.26 -0.08 -6.05
CA LEU A 45 9.96 -1.18 -6.70
C LEU A 45 11.08 -0.68 -7.62
N VAL A 46 10.80 0.34 -8.44
CA VAL A 46 11.81 0.96 -9.33
C VAL A 46 12.94 1.58 -8.52
N ARG A 47 12.62 2.28 -7.43
CA ARG A 47 13.64 2.86 -6.53
C ARG A 47 14.57 1.77 -5.98
N ARG A 48 13.99 0.67 -5.46
CA ARG A 48 14.75 -0.46 -4.91
C ARG A 48 15.59 -1.18 -5.96
N PHE A 49 15.08 -1.34 -7.18
CA PHE A 49 15.85 -1.86 -8.31
C PHE A 49 17.07 -0.97 -8.63
N ARG A 50 16.89 0.35 -8.67
CA ARG A 50 17.97 1.31 -8.99
C ARG A 50 19.09 1.32 -7.97
N VAL A 51 18.79 1.08 -6.69
CA VAL A 51 19.80 1.02 -5.63
C VAL A 51 20.43 -0.38 -5.47
N GLY A 52 19.99 -1.36 -6.25
CA GLY A 52 20.54 -2.71 -6.28
C GLY A 52 19.91 -3.70 -5.31
N ASP A 53 18.86 -3.31 -4.57
CA ASP A 53 18.17 -4.17 -3.59
C ASP A 53 17.39 -5.32 -4.26
N ILE A 54 17.00 -5.14 -5.52
CA ILE A 54 16.18 -6.09 -6.28
C ILE A 54 16.86 -6.37 -7.62
N THR A 55 17.02 -7.64 -7.98
CA THR A 55 17.54 -8.03 -9.30
C THR A 55 16.48 -7.85 -10.38
N ASN A 56 16.89 -7.74 -11.65
CA ASN A 56 15.95 -7.61 -12.77
C ASN A 56 14.93 -8.77 -12.83
N ASN A 57 15.40 -10.01 -12.62
CA ASN A 57 14.51 -11.17 -12.59
C ASN A 57 13.51 -11.07 -11.44
N LYS A 58 13.97 -10.68 -10.25
CA LYS A 58 13.10 -10.54 -9.08
C LYS A 58 12.07 -9.42 -9.26
N LEU A 59 12.46 -8.31 -9.88
CA LEU A 59 11.54 -7.22 -10.20
C LEU A 59 10.41 -7.70 -11.13
N LYS A 60 10.73 -8.47 -12.17
CA LYS A 60 9.72 -9.04 -13.07
C LYS A 60 8.75 -9.98 -12.36
N GLU A 61 9.27 -10.84 -11.47
CA GLU A 61 8.44 -11.72 -10.64
C GLU A 61 7.47 -10.92 -9.76
N ILE A 62 8.01 -9.90 -9.07
CA ILE A 62 7.23 -9.06 -8.16
C ILE A 62 6.14 -8.31 -8.93
N LEU A 63 6.47 -7.70 -10.07
CA LEU A 63 5.50 -6.98 -10.89
C LEU A 63 4.37 -7.91 -11.35
N LYS A 64 4.69 -9.12 -11.80
CA LYS A 64 3.68 -10.10 -12.22
C LYS A 64 2.77 -10.50 -11.06
N ALA A 65 3.32 -10.71 -9.86
CA ALA A 65 2.53 -11.02 -8.67
C ALA A 65 1.63 -9.83 -8.30
N PHE A 66 2.18 -8.61 -8.31
CA PHE A 66 1.43 -7.40 -8.01
C PHE A 66 0.24 -7.18 -8.95
N GLU A 67 0.43 -7.33 -10.26
CA GLU A 67 -0.67 -7.22 -11.22
C GLU A 67 -1.77 -8.25 -10.96
N SER A 68 -1.38 -9.51 -10.72
CA SER A 68 -2.35 -10.58 -10.41
C SER A 68 -3.14 -10.32 -9.13
N ASP A 69 -2.50 -9.70 -8.14
CA ASP A 69 -3.13 -9.34 -6.87
C ASP A 69 -4.02 -8.10 -7.01
N TRP A 70 -3.61 -7.14 -7.84
CA TRP A 70 -4.35 -5.91 -8.10
C TRP A 70 -5.75 -6.17 -8.64
N ASP A 71 -5.90 -7.15 -9.54
CA ASP A 71 -7.19 -7.60 -10.07
C ASP A 71 -8.13 -8.14 -8.99
N CYS A 72 -7.58 -8.59 -7.85
CA CYS A 72 -8.35 -9.10 -6.71
C CYS A 72 -8.70 -8.02 -5.69
N PHE A 73 -8.16 -6.80 -5.82
CA PHE A 73 -8.38 -5.73 -4.84
C PHE A 73 -9.60 -4.89 -5.15
N THR A 74 -10.29 -4.46 -4.09
CA THR A 74 -11.29 -3.40 -4.17
C THR A 74 -10.57 -2.05 -4.23
N ILE A 75 -10.57 -1.42 -5.40
CA ILE A 75 -9.88 -0.15 -5.60
C ILE A 75 -10.81 1.01 -5.24
N LEU A 76 -10.37 1.85 -4.31
CA LEU A 76 -11.08 3.03 -3.85
C LEU A 76 -10.52 4.29 -4.51
N ASP A 77 -11.43 5.12 -5.01
CA ASP A 77 -11.11 6.45 -5.50
C ASP A 77 -11.13 7.48 -4.37
N ILE A 78 -10.21 8.45 -4.46
CA ILE A 78 -10.20 9.62 -3.59
C ILE A 78 -10.95 10.72 -4.32
N HIS A 79 -12.05 11.17 -3.72
CA HIS A 79 -12.87 12.25 -4.25
C HIS A 79 -12.69 13.52 -3.40
N GLU A 80 -12.84 14.69 -4.02
CA GLU A 80 -12.59 15.99 -3.36
C GLU A 80 -13.49 16.22 -2.15
N GLU A 81 -14.68 15.62 -2.12
CA GLU A 81 -15.64 15.71 -1.02
C GLU A 81 -15.13 15.10 0.28
N LEU A 82 -14.10 14.24 0.21
CA LEU A 82 -13.44 13.67 1.40
C LEU A 82 -12.46 14.67 2.05
N LEU A 83 -11.97 15.67 1.31
CA LEU A 83 -10.92 16.58 1.78
C LEU A 83 -11.31 17.38 3.04
N PRO A 84 -12.54 17.92 3.19
CA PRO A 84 -12.94 18.58 4.43
C PRO A 84 -12.90 17.66 5.65
N MET A 85 -13.32 16.41 5.49
CA MET A 85 -13.28 15.41 6.55
C MET A 85 -11.84 15.07 6.95
N ILE A 86 -10.96 14.83 5.96
CA ILE A 86 -9.54 14.56 6.19
C ILE A 86 -8.88 15.75 6.93
N LYS A 87 -9.17 16.99 6.51
CA LYS A 87 -8.66 18.20 7.18
C LYS A 87 -9.14 18.32 8.62
N LYS A 88 -10.41 17.95 8.90
CA LYS A 88 -10.97 17.96 10.25
C LYS A 88 -10.26 16.94 11.15
N PHE A 89 -10.13 15.69 10.71
CA PHE A 89 -9.43 14.64 11.46
C PHE A 89 -7.99 15.03 11.81
N ASN A 90 -7.24 15.60 10.87
CA ASN A 90 -5.87 16.04 11.13
C ASN A 90 -5.78 17.13 12.22
N ARG A 91 -6.77 18.05 12.30
CA ARG A 91 -6.79 19.09 13.34
C ARG A 91 -7.08 18.52 14.72
N GLU A 92 -7.97 17.52 14.80
CA GLU A 92 -8.33 16.86 16.06
C GLU A 92 -7.13 16.08 16.63
N ILE A 93 -6.43 15.30 15.80
CA ILE A 93 -5.21 14.56 16.21
C ILE A 93 -4.12 15.51 16.73
N LEU A 94 -3.88 16.64 16.05
CA LEU A 94 -2.88 17.62 16.47
C LEU A 94 -3.27 18.34 17.77
N SER A 95 -4.57 18.49 18.04
CA SER A 95 -5.07 19.08 19.28
C SER A 95 -5.01 18.15 20.49
N GLU A 96 -5.13 16.84 20.28
CA GLU A 96 -5.01 15.82 21.33
C GLU A 96 -3.55 15.51 21.70
N GLY A 97 -2.61 15.64 20.75
CA GLY A 97 -1.17 15.46 20.99
C GLY A 97 -0.45 16.61 21.71
N SER A 98 -1.18 17.65 22.14
CA SER A 98 -0.64 18.82 22.86
C SER A 98 -1.00 18.83 24.37
N ARG A 99 -1.35 17.67 24.95
CA ARG A 99 -1.62 17.48 26.39
C ARG A 99 -0.67 16.48 27.02
#